data_AF-A0A3G2C3Q1-F1
#
_entry.id   AF-A0A3G2C3Q1-F1
#
_cell.length_a   1.000
_cell.length_b   1.000
_cell.length_c   1.000
_cell.angle_alpha   90.00
_cell.angle_beta   90.00
_cell.angle_gamma   90.00
#
_symmetry.space_group_name_H-M   'P 1'
#
loop_
_entity.id
_entity.type
_entity.pdbx_description
1 polymer ?
#
loop_
_entity_poly.entity_id
_entity_poly.type
_entity_poly.pdbx_seq_one_letter_code
_entity_poly.pdbx_strand_id
1 'polypeptide(L)'
;PVAARLGERRALMLGMIADGTGYILLAFATRGWMAFPIMVLLASGGIGMPALQAMLSRQVDEERQGQLQGSLAALTSLTSIVGPLLFTAIYAASITTWNGWAWIAGAALYLLCLPALRRGLWSGAGQRADR
;
A
#
# COMPACT_ATOMS: atom_id res chain seq x y z
N PRO A 1 0.63 19.88 -4.04
CA PRO A 1 0.16 18.69 -3.27
C PRO A 1 1.35 18.05 -2.54
N VAL A 2 1.13 17.35 -1.41
CA VAL A 2 2.19 16.77 -0.55
C VAL A 2 3.16 15.88 -1.35
N ALA A 3 2.65 15.09 -2.31
CA ALA A 3 3.45 14.28 -3.23
C ALA A 3 4.42 15.10 -4.11
N ALA A 4 4.04 16.31 -4.54
CA ALA A 4 4.90 17.20 -5.33
C ALA A 4 6.03 17.85 -4.50
N ARG A 5 5.88 17.93 -3.17
CA ARG A 5 6.89 18.51 -2.26
C ARG A 5 7.84 17.46 -1.68
N LEU A 6 7.36 16.24 -1.43
CA LEU A 6 8.17 15.14 -0.87
C LEU A 6 8.84 14.26 -1.93
N GLY A 7 8.35 14.28 -3.17
CA GLY A 7 8.71 13.33 -4.21
C GLY A 7 7.90 12.05 -4.08
N GLU A 8 7.37 11.55 -5.21
CA GLU A 8 6.43 10.43 -5.27
C GLU A 8 6.96 9.17 -4.56
N ARG A 9 8.24 8.86 -4.75
CA ARG A 9 8.88 7.71 -4.09
C ARG A 9 8.88 7.81 -2.56
N ARG A 10 9.15 9.00 -2.02
CA ARG A 10 9.17 9.21 -0.56
C ARG A 10 7.74 9.20 -0.01
N ALA A 11 6.80 9.81 -0.73
CA ALA A 11 5.38 9.76 -0.37
C ALA A 11 4.85 8.32 -0.31
N LEU A 12 5.20 7.49 -1.30
CA LEU A 12 4.82 6.08 -1.31
C LEU A 12 5.46 5.29 -0.16
N MET A 13 6.77 5.46 0.09
CA MET A 13 7.44 4.80 1.22
C MET A 13 6.85 5.22 2.57
N LEU A 14 6.59 6.52 2.77
CA LEU A 14 6.01 7.03 4.00
C LEU A 14 4.59 6.51 4.20
N GLY A 15 3.78 6.46 3.15
CA GLY A 15 2.43 5.90 3.22
C GLY A 15 2.45 4.43 3.62
N MET A 16 3.33 3.64 3.00
CA MET A 16 3.50 2.22 3.34
C MET A 16 3.96 1.99 4.78
N ILE A 17 4.87 2.82 5.30
CA ILE A 17 5.33 2.73 6.68
C ILE A 17 4.21 3.13 7.65
N ALA A 18 3.43 4.17 7.31
CA ALA A 18 2.28 4.60 8.10
C ALA A 18 1.21 3.50 8.18
N ASP A 19 0.83 2.90 7.05
CA ASP A 19 -0.14 1.80 7.00
C ASP A 19 0.37 0.56 7.73
N GLY A 20 1.63 0.16 7.51
CA GLY A 20 2.24 -0.96 8.22
C GLY A 20 2.27 -0.76 9.74
N THR A 21 2.63 0.44 10.19
CA THR A 21 2.61 0.81 11.62
C THR A 21 1.19 0.81 12.15
N GLY A 22 0.23 1.35 11.40
CA GLY A 22 -1.19 1.36 11.75
C GLY A 22 -1.77 -0.04 11.93
N TYR A 23 -1.44 -0.97 11.04
CA TYR A 23 -1.84 -2.38 11.19
C TYR A 23 -1.19 -3.06 12.41
N ILE A 24 0.09 -2.79 12.68
CA ILE A 24 0.72 -3.30 13.91
C ILE A 24 -0.02 -2.76 15.14
N LEU A 25 -0.32 -1.46 15.19
CA LEU A 25 -1.06 -0.88 16.31
C LEU A 25 -2.48 -1.46 16.44
N LEU A 26 -3.18 -1.70 15.33
CA LEU A 26 -4.49 -2.36 15.32
C LEU A 26 -4.41 -3.80 15.84
N ALA A 27 -3.33 -4.53 15.54
CA ALA A 27 -3.14 -5.89 16.03
C ALA A 27 -3.15 -5.97 17.56
N PHE A 28 -2.59 -4.96 18.22
CA PHE A 28 -2.49 -4.86 19.69
C PHE A 28 -3.54 -3.95 20.33
N ALA A 29 -4.52 -3.47 19.56
CA ALA A 29 -5.58 -2.61 20.08
C ALA A 29 -6.51 -3.41 21.01
N THR A 30 -6.47 -3.07 22.31
CA THR A 30 -7.28 -3.74 23.34
C THR A 30 -8.55 -2.98 23.70
N ARG A 31 -8.64 -1.70 23.33
CA ARG A 31 -9.77 -0.82 23.65
C ARG A 31 -10.26 -0.14 22.38
N GLY A 32 -11.58 -0.06 22.20
CA GLY A 32 -12.18 0.51 20.98
C GLY A 32 -11.74 1.95 20.68
N TRP A 33 -11.44 2.76 21.70
CA TRP A 33 -10.97 4.14 21.51
C TRP A 33 -9.61 4.22 20.80
N MET A 34 -8.77 3.17 20.88
CA MET A 34 -7.46 3.15 20.24
C MET A 34 -7.57 3.20 18.71
N ALA A 35 -8.69 2.74 18.14
CA ALA A 35 -8.91 2.78 16.70
C ALA A 35 -8.94 4.21 16.14
N PHE A 36 -9.43 5.20 16.91
CA PHE A 36 -9.54 6.59 16.44
C PHE A 36 -8.18 7.22 16.08
N PRO A 37 -7.16 7.26 16.97
CA PRO A 37 -5.86 7.77 16.60
C PRO A 37 -5.16 6.90 15.54
N ILE A 38 -5.40 5.59 15.53
CA ILE A 38 -4.81 4.69 14.53
C ILE A 38 -5.39 4.98 13.14
N MET A 39 -6.69 5.28 13.01
CA MET A 39 -7.29 5.67 11.73
C MET A 39 -6.69 6.96 11.16
N VAL A 40 -6.29 7.92 12.00
CA VAL A 40 -5.56 9.11 11.53
C VAL A 40 -4.22 8.72 10.91
N LEU A 41 -3.53 7.74 11.50
CA LEU A 41 -2.29 7.20 10.95
C LEU A 41 -2.53 6.46 9.63
N LEU A 42 -3.52 5.56 9.55
CA LEU A 42 -3.87 4.89 8.28
C LEU A 42 -4.32 5.89 7.20
N ALA A 43 -5.06 6.95 7.57
CA ALA A 43 -5.47 7.98 6.62
C ALA A 43 -4.27 8.69 6.00
N SER A 44 -3.17 8.87 6.76
CA SER A 44 -1.92 9.40 6.23
C SER A 44 -1.25 8.47 5.20
N GLY A 45 -1.53 7.16 5.28
CA GLY A 45 -1.15 6.15 4.28
C GLY A 45 -1.77 6.37 2.90
N GLY A 46 -2.94 7.03 2.84
CA GLY A 46 -3.70 7.30 1.62
C GLY A 46 -2.96 8.09 0.53
N ILE A 47 -1.81 8.70 0.84
CA ILE A 47 -0.94 9.34 -0.15
C ILE A 47 -0.18 8.34 -1.05
N GLY A 48 -0.12 7.06 -0.67
CA GLY A 48 0.65 6.03 -1.36
C GLY A 48 0.09 5.70 -2.75
N MET A 49 -1.21 5.46 -2.87
CA MET A 49 -1.85 5.11 -4.14
C MET A 49 -1.67 6.19 -5.23
N PRO A 50 -2.00 7.48 -5.01
CA PRO A 50 -1.79 8.50 -6.03
C PRO A 50 -0.30 8.70 -6.37
N ALA A 51 0.61 8.51 -5.41
CA ALA A 51 2.04 8.54 -5.68
C ALA A 51 2.48 7.37 -6.59
N LEU A 52 1.99 6.16 -6.34
CA LEU A 52 2.24 4.99 -7.19
C LEU A 52 1.70 5.20 -8.61
N GLN A 53 0.45 5.70 -8.73
CA GLN A 53 -0.16 5.99 -10.02
C GLN A 53 0.65 7.02 -10.82
N ALA A 54 1.11 8.10 -10.17
CA ALA A 54 1.96 9.11 -10.82
C ALA A 54 3.31 8.56 -11.28
N MET A 55 3.92 7.65 -10.50
CA MET A 55 5.18 7.01 -10.86
C MET A 55 5.04 6.05 -12.04
N LEU A 56 3.94 5.31 -12.10
CA LEU A 56 3.67 4.37 -13.20
C LEU A 56 3.25 5.10 -14.47
N SER A 57 2.45 6.16 -14.37
CA SER A 57 2.03 6.94 -15.55
C SER A 57 3.21 7.59 -16.26
N ARG A 58 4.24 8.03 -15.52
CA ARG A 58 5.49 8.57 -16.11
C ARG A 58 6.36 7.56 -16.85
N GLN A 59 6.12 6.26 -16.64
CA GLN A 59 6.88 5.18 -17.26
C GLN A 59 6.26 4.71 -18.58
N VAL A 60 5.06 5.18 -18.93
CA VAL A 60 4.36 4.80 -20.16
C VAL A 60 4.01 6.03 -20.99
N ASP A 61 4.01 5.86 -22.31
CA ASP A 61 3.65 6.93 -23.25
C ASP A 61 2.14 7.23 -23.19
N GLU A 62 1.73 8.39 -23.70
CA GLU A 62 0.33 8.86 -23.66
C GLU A 62 -0.65 7.84 -24.27
N GLU A 63 -0.27 7.21 -25.38
CA GLU A 63 -1.05 6.19 -26.08
C GLU A 63 -1.34 4.95 -25.23
N ARG A 64 -0.54 4.68 -24.20
CA ARG A 64 -0.65 3.51 -23.32
C ARG A 64 -1.25 3.83 -21.96
N GLN A 65 -1.61 5.08 -21.69
CA GLN A 65 -2.21 5.48 -20.41
C GLN A 65 -3.53 4.76 -20.15
N GLY A 66 -4.36 4.58 -21.19
CA GLY A 66 -5.62 3.82 -21.08
C GLY A 66 -5.40 2.36 -20.66
N GLN A 67 -4.37 1.71 -21.22
CA GLN A 67 -3.99 0.34 -20.85
C GLN A 67 -3.48 0.27 -19.40
N LEU A 68 -2.66 1.24 -18.98
CA LEU A 68 -2.18 1.33 -17.60
C LEU A 68 -3.33 1.50 -16.61
N GLN A 69 -4.24 2.45 -16.87
CA GLN A 69 -5.38 2.71 -15.99
C GLN A 69 -6.35 1.53 -15.95
N GLY A 70 -6.59 0.87 -17.10
CA GLY A 70 -7.37 -0.37 -17.15
C GLY A 70 -6.73 -1.49 -16.31
N SER A 71 -5.41 -1.63 -16.36
CA SER A 71 -4.67 -2.62 -15.54
C SER A 71 -4.75 -2.31 -14.05
N LEU A 72 -4.57 -1.03 -13.66
CA LEU A 72 -4.70 -0.59 -12.27
C LEU A 72 -6.12 -0.79 -11.74
N ALA A 73 -7.14 -0.50 -12.56
CA ALA A 73 -8.54 -0.75 -12.22
C ALA A 73 -8.81 -2.24 -12.05
N ALA A 74 -8.32 -3.09 -12.96
CA ALA A 74 -8.46 -4.55 -12.86
C ALA A 74 -7.79 -5.10 -11.59
N LEU A 75 -6.58 -4.64 -11.25
CA LEU A 75 -5.88 -5.02 -10.01
C LEU A 75 -6.62 -4.56 -8.76
N THR A 76 -7.21 -3.37 -8.80
CA THR A 76 -8.03 -2.84 -7.69
C THR A 76 -9.27 -3.71 -7.48
N SER A 77 -9.97 -4.06 -8.57
CA SER A 77 -11.13 -4.96 -8.53
C SER A 77 -10.78 -6.37 -8.05
N LEU A 78 -9.62 -6.90 -8.46
CA LEU A 78 -9.16 -8.19 -7.95
C LEU A 78 -8.87 -8.13 -6.45
N THR A 79 -8.21 -7.06 -6.01
CA THR A 79 -7.85 -6.87 -4.60
C THR A 79 -9.09 -6.63 -3.73
N SER A 80 -10.14 -5.98 -4.26
CA SER A 80 -11.40 -5.79 -3.53
C SER A 80 -12.19 -7.08 -3.33
N ILE A 81 -11.94 -8.12 -4.13
CA ILE A 81 -12.51 -9.46 -3.96
C ILE A 81 -11.61 -10.30 -3.04
N VAL A 82 -10.31 -10.38 -3.36
CA VAL A 82 -9.36 -11.25 -2.65
C VAL A 82 -9.09 -10.76 -1.23
N GLY A 83 -9.02 -9.44 -1.02
CA GLY A 83 -8.72 -8.83 0.26
C GLY A 83 -9.71 -9.24 1.36
N PRO A 84 -11.02 -9.01 1.20
CA PRO A 84 -12.03 -9.44 2.17
C PRO A 84 -12.06 -10.95 2.39
N LEU A 85 -11.86 -11.76 1.35
CA LEU A 85 -11.83 -13.22 1.47
C LEU A 85 -10.65 -13.68 2.34
N LEU A 86 -9.44 -13.16 2.07
CA LEU A 86 -8.25 -13.48 2.87
C LEU A 86 -8.39 -12.98 4.31
N PHE A 87 -8.86 -11.75 4.50
CA PHE A 87 -9.08 -11.19 5.83
C PHE A 87 -10.08 -12.05 6.62
N THR A 88 -11.21 -12.40 6.00
CA THR A 88 -12.26 -13.22 6.63
C THR A 88 -11.74 -14.62 6.96
N ALA A 89 -10.96 -15.24 6.08
CA ALA A 89 -10.38 -16.55 6.33
C ALA A 89 -9.39 -16.53 7.51
N ILE A 90 -8.50 -15.53 7.57
CA ILE A 90 -7.57 -15.36 8.69
C ILE A 90 -8.34 -15.07 9.97
N TYR A 91 -9.32 -14.17 9.94
CA TYR A 91 -10.15 -13.84 11.08
C TYR A 91 -10.90 -15.08 11.62
N ALA A 92 -11.56 -15.84 10.75
CA ALA A 92 -12.27 -17.05 11.14
C ALA A 92 -11.35 -18.09 11.78
N ALA A 93 -10.12 -18.24 11.29
CA ALA A 93 -9.12 -19.14 11.85
C ALA A 93 -8.51 -18.65 13.18
N SER A 94 -8.54 -17.33 13.45
CA SER A 94 -7.83 -16.72 14.59
C SER A 94 -8.73 -16.15 15.69
N ILE A 95 -10.04 -16.04 15.45
CA ILE A 95 -10.99 -15.40 16.37
C ILE A 95 -10.99 -16.00 17.78
N THR A 96 -10.71 -17.29 17.93
CA THR A 96 -10.68 -18.00 19.22
C THR A 96 -9.35 -17.91 19.95
N THR A 97 -8.28 -17.44 19.29
CA THR A 97 -6.93 -17.35 19.88
C THR A 97 -6.53 -15.90 20.08
N TRP A 98 -6.33 -15.16 18.99
CA TRP A 98 -5.97 -13.74 19.01
C TRP A 98 -6.39 -13.06 17.71
N ASN A 99 -7.24 -12.04 17.81
CA ASN A 99 -7.78 -11.30 16.66
C ASN A 99 -6.71 -10.46 15.90
N GLY A 100 -5.51 -10.28 16.47
CA GLY A 100 -4.46 -9.46 15.85
C GLY A 100 -3.89 -10.03 14.54
N TRP A 101 -4.07 -11.32 14.27
CA TRP A 101 -3.44 -12.02 13.14
C TRP A 101 -3.79 -11.43 11.77
N ALA A 102 -5.04 -10.99 11.56
CA ALA A 102 -5.46 -10.40 10.30
C ALA A 102 -4.71 -9.08 10.01
N TRP A 103 -4.47 -8.28 11.05
CA TRP A 103 -3.71 -7.04 10.95
C TRP A 103 -2.20 -7.30 10.76
N ILE A 104 -1.64 -8.31 11.44
CA ILE A 104 -0.25 -8.73 11.24
C ILE A 104 0.00 -9.19 9.80
N ALA A 105 -0.94 -9.94 9.20
CA ALA A 105 -0.84 -10.35 7.80
C ALA A 105 -0.79 -9.12 6.86
N GLY A 106 -1.62 -8.10 7.12
CA GLY A 106 -1.57 -6.82 6.41
C GLY A 106 -0.22 -6.11 6.56
N ALA A 107 0.29 -6.00 7.78
CA ALA A 107 1.60 -5.40 8.05
C ALA A 107 2.75 -6.15 7.35
N ALA A 108 2.70 -7.49 7.33
CA ALA A 108 3.68 -8.34 6.65
C ALA A 108 3.66 -8.11 5.13
N LEU A 109 2.48 -7.95 4.52
CA LEU A 109 2.36 -7.64 3.10
C LEU A 109 3.04 -6.31 2.76
N TYR A 110 2.82 -5.26 3.56
CA TYR A 110 3.49 -3.97 3.38
C TYR A 110 5.01 -4.08 3.54
N LEU A 111 5.49 -4.85 4.53
CA LEU A 111 6.92 -5.11 4.74
C LEU A 111 7.55 -5.83 3.53
N LEU A 112 6.86 -6.80 2.94
CA LEU A 112 7.35 -7.53 1.75
C LEU A 112 7.43 -6.62 0.50
N CYS A 113 6.53 -5.66 0.38
CA CYS A 113 6.52 -4.71 -0.74
C CYS A 113 7.62 -3.63 -0.64
N LEU A 114 8.11 -3.30 0.56
CA LEU A 114 9.14 -2.27 0.76
C LEU A 114 10.49 -2.57 0.04
N PRO A 115 11.06 -3.79 0.12
CA PRO A 115 12.24 -4.16 -0.66
C PRO A 115 12.02 -4.15 -2.17
N ALA A 116 10.84 -4.57 -2.63
CA ALA A 116 10.49 -4.56 -4.05
C ALA A 116 10.49 -3.13 -4.60
N LEU A 117 9.96 -2.17 -3.83
CA LEU A 117 9.97 -0.75 -4.17
C LEU A 117 11.39 -0.15 -4.19
N ARG A 118 12.29 -0.65 -3.33
CA ARG A 118 13.71 -0.25 -3.32
C ARG A 118 14.47 -0.76 -4.55
N ARG A 119 14.15 -1.95 -5.05
CA ARG A 119 14.85 -2.61 -6.18
C ARG A 119 14.26 -2.28 -7.55
N GLY A 120 12.93 -2.38 -7.70
CA GLY A 120 12.24 -2.29 -8.99
C GLY A 120 12.16 -0.89 -9.59
N LEU A 121 12.26 0.17 -8.79
CA LEU A 121 12.26 1.55 -9.27
C LEU A 121 13.65 2.12 -9.57
N TRP A 122 14.71 1.36 -9.28
CA TRP A 122 16.09 1.79 -9.54
C TRP A 122 16.58 1.39 -10.94
N SER A 123 15.98 0.37 -11.57
CA SER A 123 16.38 -0.08 -12.91
C SER A 123 15.86 0.81 -14.05
N GLY A 124 14.74 1.52 -13.85
CA GLY A 124 14.13 2.36 -14.91
C GLY A 124 14.75 3.76 -15.06
N ALA A 125 15.34 4.33 -14.00
CA ALA A 125 15.94 5.67 -14.05
C ALA A 125 17.32 5.70 -14.73
N GLY A 126 18.04 4.57 -14.76
CA GLY A 126 19.36 4.46 -15.39
C GLY A 126 19.35 4.24 -16.91
N GLN A 127 18.20 3.89 -17.51
CA GLN A 127 18.11 3.57 -18.95
C GLN A 127 17.66 4.72 -19.84
N ARG A 128 17.14 5.84 -19.28
CA ARG A 128 16.73 7.03 -20.04
C ARG A 128 17.78 8.16 -20.05
N ALA A 129 18.88 8.01 -19.33
CA ALA A 129 20.00 8.97 -19.41
C ALA A 129 20.97 8.67 -20.57
N ASP A 130 20.76 7.56 -21.28
CA ASP A 130 21.64 7.02 -22.32
C ASP A 130 20.92 6.84 -23.69
N ARG A 131 19.76 7.50 -23.87
CA ARG A 131 19.02 7.62 -25.13
C ARG A 131 18.51 9.03 -25.29
#